data_AF-A0A165PMG0-F1
#
_entry.id   AF-A0A165PMG0-F1
#
_cell.length_a   1.000
_cell.length_b   1.000
_cell.length_c   1.000
_cell.angle_alpha   90.00
_cell.angle_beta   90.00
_cell.angle_gamma   90.00
#
_symmetry.space_group_name_H-M   'P 1'
#
loop_
_entity.id
_entity.type
_entity.pdbx_description
1 polymer ?
#
loop_
_entity_poly.entity_id
_entity_poly.type
_entity_poly.pdbx_seq_one_letter_code
_entity_poly.pdbx_strand_id
1 'polypeptide(L)'
;LCTRVVKDAWHVFNMLYISKSHGLLLPFSCSLHDALFLPDCDDKNRISRYGASLDPPCTWGDMVHYTPKWVWSHCKRVIPPPEELYPTVLHVFWTFGLLKDVQTDQPLFNTAAWCAAKNILLLIQNGYVSDLPGIPLYYIIGYDSKAGHLPIYHCI
;
A
#
# COMPACT_ATOMS: atom_id res chain seq x y z
N LEU A 1 11.06 21.72 16.25
CA LEU A 1 11.13 20.69 15.20
C LEU A 1 9.70 20.43 14.74
N CYS A 2 9.27 21.02 13.63
CA CYS A 2 7.90 20.89 13.13
C CYS A 2 7.67 19.46 12.64
N THR A 3 6.81 18.73 13.35
CA THR A 3 6.28 17.41 12.97
C THR A 3 5.46 17.55 11.69
N ARG A 4 6.08 17.36 10.53
CA ARG A 4 5.43 17.57 9.22
C ARG A 4 4.70 16.32 8.74
N VAL A 5 3.96 15.63 9.62
CA VAL A 5 2.91 14.68 9.22
C VAL A 5 1.60 15.46 9.27
N VAL A 6 1.19 16.04 8.15
CA VAL A 6 0.00 16.89 8.09
C VAL A 6 -1.26 16.06 7.81
N LYS A 7 -1.12 14.87 7.20
CA LYS A 7 -2.21 13.92 6.95
C LYS A 7 -1.73 12.48 7.08
N ASP A 8 -2.53 11.63 7.69
CA ASP A 8 -2.30 10.19 7.69
C ASP A 8 -2.61 9.57 6.32
N ALA A 9 -1.97 8.45 5.98
CA ALA A 9 -2.19 7.77 4.70
C ALA A 9 -3.62 7.24 4.54
N TRP A 10 -4.34 6.97 5.64
CA TRP A 10 -5.74 6.55 5.60
C TRP A 10 -6.66 7.66 5.08
N HIS A 11 -6.29 8.92 5.30
CA HIS A 11 -6.97 10.07 4.72
C HIS A 11 -6.99 10.04 3.19
N VAL A 12 -5.96 9.50 2.53
CA VAL A 12 -5.93 9.36 1.06
C VAL A 12 -7.08 8.48 0.57
N PHE A 13 -7.34 7.36 1.24
CA PHE A 13 -8.45 6.47 0.90
C PHE A 13 -9.80 7.15 1.16
N ASN A 14 -9.93 7.87 2.28
CA ASN A 14 -11.17 8.53 2.67
C ASN A 14 -11.54 9.72 1.76
N MET A 15 -10.59 10.29 1.02
CA MET A 15 -10.86 11.35 0.06
C MET A 15 -11.59 10.86 -1.20
N LEU A 16 -11.49 9.57 -1.54
CA LEU A 16 -12.07 8.99 -2.75
C LEU A 16 -13.45 8.39 -2.47
N TYR A 17 -14.50 9.18 -2.72
CA TYR A 17 -15.87 8.69 -2.62
C TYR A 17 -16.30 7.96 -3.89
N ILE A 18 -16.12 6.65 -3.90
CA ILE A 18 -16.49 5.74 -4.99
C ILE A 18 -17.69 4.90 -4.56
N SER A 19 -18.57 4.56 -5.50
CA SER A 19 -19.73 3.70 -5.20
C SER A 19 -19.29 2.33 -4.70
N LYS A 20 -19.85 1.91 -3.55
CA LYS A 20 -19.61 0.58 -2.95
C LYS A 20 -20.06 -0.58 -3.82
N SER A 21 -21.00 -0.34 -4.74
CA SER A 21 -21.51 -1.36 -5.66
C SER A 21 -20.73 -1.44 -6.97
N HIS A 22 -19.75 -0.56 -7.19
CA HIS A 22 -19.00 -0.54 -8.44
C HIS A 22 -18.07 -1.77 -8.52
N GLY A 23 -18.17 -2.56 -9.59
CA GLY A 23 -17.45 -3.85 -9.69
C GLY A 23 -15.92 -3.73 -9.60
N LEU A 24 -15.37 -2.58 -9.98
CA LEU A 24 -13.93 -2.29 -9.92
C LEU A 24 -13.43 -1.67 -8.61
N LEU A 25 -14.31 -1.44 -7.61
CA LEU A 25 -13.89 -0.80 -6.35
C LEU A 25 -12.81 -1.61 -5.62
N LEU A 26 -12.99 -2.94 -5.51
CA LEU A 26 -12.05 -3.81 -4.83
C LEU A 26 -10.66 -3.82 -5.51
N PRO A 27 -10.52 -4.16 -6.81
CA PRO A 27 -9.21 -4.18 -7.46
C PRO A 27 -8.54 -2.80 -7.49
N PHE A 28 -9.33 -1.71 -7.60
CA PHE A 28 -8.81 -0.35 -7.46
C PHE A 28 -8.23 -0.11 -6.06
N SER A 29 -8.98 -0.47 -5.00
CA SER A 29 -8.55 -0.24 -3.62
C SER A 29 -7.30 -1.04 -3.28
N CYS A 30 -7.20 -2.29 -3.73
CA CYS A 30 -5.98 -3.09 -3.60
C CYS A 30 -4.80 -2.45 -4.35
N SER A 31 -5.00 -2.02 -5.60
CA SER A 31 -3.94 -1.41 -6.41
C SER A 31 -3.45 -0.09 -5.82
N LEU A 32 -4.36 0.75 -5.29
CA LEU A 32 -4.00 1.99 -4.61
C LEU A 32 -3.25 1.72 -3.31
N HIS A 33 -3.67 0.72 -2.54
CA HIS A 33 -2.99 0.30 -1.33
C HIS A 33 -1.55 -0.16 -1.65
N ASP A 34 -1.37 -1.01 -2.67
CA ASP A 34 -0.04 -1.53 -3.04
C ASP A 34 0.85 -0.45 -3.66
N ALA A 35 0.29 0.58 -4.29
CA ALA A 35 1.03 1.74 -4.77
C ALA A 35 1.50 2.68 -3.64
N LEU A 36 0.71 2.79 -2.56
CA LEU A 36 1.02 3.63 -1.40
C LEU A 36 1.99 2.97 -0.43
N PHE A 37 1.78 1.68 -0.13
CA PHE A 37 2.49 0.97 0.93
C PHE A 37 3.45 -0.07 0.35
N LEU A 38 4.69 0.34 0.07
CA LEU A 38 5.69 -0.56 -0.47
C LEU A 38 6.26 -1.47 0.63
N PRO A 39 6.47 -2.77 0.36
CA PRO A 39 7.16 -3.64 1.31
C PRO A 39 8.62 -3.19 1.47
N ASP A 40 9.12 -3.18 2.70
CA ASP A 40 10.55 -3.02 2.98
C ASP A 40 11.35 -4.08 2.21
N CYS A 41 12.34 -3.64 1.45
CA CYS A 41 13.07 -4.50 0.52
C CYS A 41 13.84 -5.61 1.24
N ASP A 42 14.40 -5.32 2.41
CA ASP A 42 15.17 -6.28 3.19
C ASP A 42 14.28 -7.32 3.84
N ASP A 43 13.15 -6.89 4.43
CA ASP A 43 12.15 -7.81 4.96
C ASP A 43 11.58 -8.71 3.86
N LYS A 44 11.21 -8.12 2.71
CA LYS A 44 10.72 -8.88 1.55
C LYS A 44 11.74 -9.92 1.10
N ASN A 45 13.02 -9.55 1.03
CA ASN A 45 14.09 -10.47 0.66
C ASN A 45 14.26 -11.59 1.69
N ARG A 46 14.23 -11.28 3.00
CA ARG A 46 14.30 -12.30 4.05
C ARG A 46 13.13 -13.27 4.00
N ILE A 47 11.91 -12.76 3.88
CA ILE A 47 10.69 -13.57 3.75
C ILE A 47 10.74 -14.43 2.48
N SER A 48 11.18 -13.86 1.35
CA SER A 48 11.30 -14.61 0.10
C SER A 48 12.31 -15.76 0.20
N ARG A 49 13.43 -15.56 0.90
CA ARG A 49 14.40 -16.64 1.19
C ARG A 49 13.80 -17.71 2.09
N TYR A 50 13.02 -17.31 3.10
CA TYR A 50 12.30 -18.26 3.94
C TYR A 50 11.28 -19.07 3.12
N GLY A 51 10.45 -18.42 2.31
CA GLY A 51 9.49 -19.09 1.42
C GLY A 51 10.15 -20.09 0.47
N ALA A 52 11.31 -19.73 -0.10
CA ALA A 52 12.09 -20.63 -0.95
C ALA A 52 12.69 -21.84 -0.22
N SER A 53 12.81 -21.77 1.12
CA SER A 53 13.31 -22.87 1.96
C SER A 53 12.24 -23.86 2.42
N LEU A 54 10.96 -23.55 2.18
CA LEU A 54 9.83 -24.42 2.53
C LEU A 54 9.75 -25.63 1.58
N ASP A 55 9.04 -26.67 2.02
CA ASP A 55 8.71 -27.84 1.22
C ASP A 55 7.17 -28.04 1.21
N PRO A 56 6.49 -27.77 0.08
CA PRO A 56 7.02 -27.23 -1.17
C PRO A 56 7.45 -25.74 -1.04
N PRO A 57 8.37 -25.26 -1.90
CA PRO A 57 8.76 -23.85 -1.90
C PRO A 57 7.59 -22.92 -2.23
N CYS A 58 7.54 -21.76 -1.59
CA CYS A 58 6.54 -20.72 -1.84
C CYS A 58 7.19 -19.42 -2.33
N THR A 59 6.58 -18.76 -3.30
CA THR A 59 7.02 -17.44 -3.74
C THR A 59 6.50 -16.33 -2.82
N TRP A 60 7.05 -15.12 -2.94
CA TRP A 60 6.50 -13.93 -2.30
C TRP A 60 5.01 -13.73 -2.60
N GLY A 61 4.63 -13.91 -3.87
CA GLY A 61 3.24 -13.77 -4.31
C GLY A 61 2.32 -14.78 -3.63
N ASP A 62 2.75 -16.03 -3.53
CA ASP A 62 1.99 -17.08 -2.84
C ASP A 62 1.80 -16.74 -1.36
N MET A 63 2.86 -16.30 -0.68
CA MET A 63 2.76 -15.94 0.75
C MET A 63 1.85 -14.72 0.97
N VAL A 64 1.93 -13.68 0.13
CA VAL A 64 1.02 -12.53 0.21
C VAL A 64 -0.42 -12.96 -0.05
N HIS A 65 -0.64 -13.90 -0.96
CA HIS A 65 -1.97 -14.37 -1.32
C HIS A 65 -2.60 -15.27 -0.24
N TYR A 66 -1.86 -16.29 0.23
CA TYR A 66 -2.38 -17.32 1.13
C TYR A 66 -2.19 -16.98 2.62
N THR A 67 -1.15 -16.22 2.99
CA THR A 67 -0.82 -15.90 4.39
C THR A 67 -0.56 -14.39 4.63
N PRO A 68 -1.42 -13.47 4.13
CA PRO A 68 -1.16 -12.03 4.18
C PRO A 68 -0.93 -11.48 5.58
N LYS A 69 -1.74 -11.91 6.57
CA LYS A 69 -1.57 -11.45 7.97
C LYS A 69 -0.19 -11.79 8.53
N TRP A 70 0.31 -12.98 8.21
CA TRP A 70 1.64 -13.40 8.65
C TRP A 70 2.70 -12.58 7.92
N VAL A 71 2.63 -12.43 6.59
CA VAL A 71 3.59 -11.60 5.82
C VAL A 71 3.66 -10.18 6.37
N TRP A 72 2.52 -9.53 6.58
CA TRP A 72 2.49 -8.12 7.02
C TRP A 72 2.82 -7.93 8.50
N SER A 73 2.86 -9.02 9.29
CA SER A 73 3.47 -8.98 10.63
C SER A 73 5.00 -9.11 10.60
N HIS A 74 5.59 -9.60 9.50
CA HIS A 74 7.04 -9.79 9.34
C HIS A 74 7.68 -8.84 8.32
N CYS A 75 6.89 -8.00 7.65
CA CYS A 75 7.35 -7.06 6.65
C CYS A 75 6.83 -5.67 6.96
N LYS A 76 7.75 -4.76 7.28
CA LYS A 76 7.42 -3.33 7.37
C LYS A 76 6.93 -2.84 6.01
N ARG A 77 6.10 -1.82 6.03
CA ARG A 77 5.73 -1.08 4.83
C ARG A 77 6.28 0.33 4.93
N VAL A 78 6.66 0.89 3.80
CA VAL A 78 7.19 2.24 3.68
C VAL A 78 6.35 2.97 2.65
N ILE A 79 5.97 4.20 2.96
CA ILE A 79 5.44 5.12 1.98
C ILE A 79 6.62 5.89 1.37
N PRO A 80 6.99 5.62 0.11
CA PRO A 80 8.21 6.15 -0.50
C PRO A 80 8.16 7.68 -0.68
N PRO A 81 9.31 8.32 -0.99
CA PRO A 81 9.35 9.76 -1.21
C PRO A 81 8.52 10.18 -2.46
N PRO A 82 8.15 11.46 -2.59
CA PRO A 82 7.23 11.95 -3.62
C PRO A 82 7.60 11.56 -5.05
N GLU A 83 8.89 11.58 -5.40
CA GLU A 83 9.43 11.24 -6.71
C GLU A 83 9.15 9.79 -7.13
N GLU A 84 9.03 8.89 -6.16
CA GLU A 84 8.71 7.47 -6.38
C GLU A 84 7.20 7.22 -6.21
N LEU A 85 6.57 7.87 -5.23
CA LEU A 85 5.14 7.68 -4.90
C LEU A 85 4.19 8.28 -5.93
N TYR A 86 4.50 9.47 -6.45
CA TYR A 86 3.65 10.17 -7.40
C TYR A 86 3.36 9.36 -8.67
N PRO A 87 4.37 8.81 -9.38
CA PRO A 87 4.11 8.08 -10.63
C PRO A 87 3.32 6.79 -10.40
N THR A 88 3.52 6.08 -9.28
CA THR A 88 2.78 4.83 -9.00
C THR A 88 1.30 5.12 -8.74
N VAL A 89 0.99 6.12 -7.90
CA VAL A 89 -0.40 6.50 -7.59
C VAL A 89 -1.08 7.11 -8.82
N LEU A 90 -0.39 7.95 -9.60
CA LEU A 90 -0.90 8.49 -10.85
C LEU A 90 -1.28 7.36 -11.82
N HIS A 91 -0.41 6.35 -11.95
CA HIS A 91 -0.67 5.21 -12.82
C HIS A 91 -1.94 4.47 -12.39
N VAL A 92 -2.15 4.21 -11.10
CA VAL A 92 -3.39 3.58 -10.60
C VAL A 92 -4.62 4.42 -10.95
N PHE A 93 -4.58 5.74 -10.72
CA PHE A 93 -5.72 6.62 -11.05
C PHE A 93 -6.06 6.62 -12.54
N TRP A 94 -5.06 6.64 -13.42
CA TRP A 94 -5.29 6.57 -14.87
C TRP A 94 -5.77 5.20 -15.33
N THR A 95 -5.21 4.13 -14.78
CA THR A 95 -5.57 2.76 -15.13
C THR A 95 -7.02 2.45 -14.76
N PHE A 96 -7.49 2.93 -13.61
CA PHE A 96 -8.81 2.59 -13.10
C PHE A 96 -9.89 3.65 -13.31
N GLY A 97 -9.55 4.95 -13.27
CA GLY A 97 -10.53 6.02 -13.14
C GLY A 97 -11.54 6.10 -14.30
N LEU A 98 -11.10 5.77 -15.52
CA LEU A 98 -11.96 5.76 -16.72
C LEU A 98 -12.67 4.43 -16.96
N LEU A 99 -12.30 3.37 -16.25
CA LEU A 99 -12.92 2.06 -16.46
C LEU A 99 -14.35 2.08 -15.97
N LYS A 100 -15.23 1.52 -16.80
CA LYS A 100 -16.67 1.54 -16.56
C LYS A 100 -17.15 0.27 -15.87
N ASP A 101 -18.13 0.43 -15.01
CA ASP A 101 -18.91 -0.68 -14.49
C ASP A 101 -19.78 -1.31 -15.59
N VAL A 102 -19.79 -2.64 -15.65
CA VAL A 102 -20.49 -3.39 -16.71
C VAL A 102 -22.01 -3.20 -16.65
N GLN A 103 -22.59 -2.96 -15.46
CA GLN A 103 -24.03 -2.85 -15.29
C GLN A 103 -24.53 -1.42 -15.48
N THR A 104 -23.81 -0.45 -14.94
CA THR A 104 -24.25 0.96 -14.92
C THR A 104 -23.65 1.81 -16.04
N ASP A 105 -22.64 1.30 -16.76
CA ASP A 105 -21.83 2.01 -17.76
C ASP A 105 -21.19 3.31 -17.23
N GLN A 106 -21.15 3.48 -15.91
CA GLN A 106 -20.53 4.62 -15.26
C GLN A 106 -19.05 4.37 -15.03
N PRO A 107 -18.18 5.39 -15.21
CA PRO A 107 -16.77 5.25 -14.85
C PRO A 107 -16.58 5.12 -13.35
N LEU A 108 -15.50 4.45 -12.93
CA LEU A 108 -15.13 4.33 -11.53
C LEU A 108 -14.97 5.70 -10.87
N PHE A 109 -14.33 6.64 -11.59
CA PHE A 109 -14.19 8.01 -11.12
C PHE A 109 -15.20 8.92 -11.81
N ASN A 110 -16.15 9.41 -11.02
CA ASN A 110 -16.96 10.57 -11.39
C ASN A 110 -16.15 11.88 -11.27
N THR A 111 -16.78 13.02 -11.58
CA THR A 111 -16.14 14.34 -11.49
C THR A 111 -15.56 14.64 -10.11
N ALA A 112 -16.28 14.29 -9.04
CA ALA A 112 -15.82 14.52 -7.67
C ALA A 112 -14.60 13.65 -7.32
N ALA A 113 -14.60 12.38 -7.72
CA ALA A 113 -13.48 11.47 -7.55
C ALA A 113 -12.23 11.95 -8.30
N TRP A 114 -12.38 12.49 -9.52
CA TRP A 114 -11.25 13.11 -10.24
C TRP A 114 -10.71 14.36 -9.55
N CYS A 115 -11.57 15.20 -8.96
CA CYS A 115 -11.13 16.32 -8.13
C CYS A 115 -10.35 15.83 -6.90
N ALA A 116 -10.84 14.80 -6.22
CA ALA A 116 -10.14 14.19 -5.08
C ALA A 116 -8.79 13.58 -5.48
N ALA A 117 -8.73 12.86 -6.61
CA ALA A 117 -7.50 12.28 -7.15
C ALA A 117 -6.44 13.35 -7.43
N LYS A 118 -6.83 14.49 -8.03
CA LYS A 118 -5.91 15.63 -8.24
C LYS A 118 -5.37 16.19 -6.92
N ASN A 119 -6.24 16.32 -5.91
CA ASN A 119 -5.82 16.78 -4.58
C ASN A 119 -4.87 15.79 -3.89
N ILE A 120 -5.12 14.47 -4.02
CA ILE A 120 -4.22 13.44 -3.50
C ILE A 120 -2.84 13.54 -4.15
N LEU A 121 -2.79 13.67 -5.48
CA LEU A 121 -1.53 13.84 -6.20
C LEU A 121 -0.77 15.10 -5.76
N LEU A 122 -1.48 16.20 -5.48
CA LEU A 122 -0.87 17.42 -4.93
C LEU A 122 -0.33 17.20 -3.51
N LEU A 123 -1.01 16.43 -2.65
CA LEU A 123 -0.52 16.08 -1.31
C LEU A 123 0.76 15.24 -1.40
N ILE A 124 0.78 14.25 -2.29
CA ILE A 124 1.95 13.40 -2.55
C ILE A 124 3.11 14.26 -3.04
N GLN A 125 2.89 15.10 -4.06
CA GLN A 125 3.92 15.96 -4.64
C GLN A 125 4.57 16.88 -3.59
N ASN A 126 3.80 17.31 -2.59
CA ASN A 126 4.31 18.16 -1.50
C ASN A 126 4.94 17.37 -0.34
N GLY A 127 5.00 16.04 -0.41
CA GLY A 127 5.56 15.18 0.64
C GLY A 127 4.70 15.05 1.88
N TYR A 128 3.39 15.30 1.79
CA TYR A 128 2.49 15.20 2.95
C TYR A 128 1.97 13.78 3.22
N VAL A 129 2.26 12.84 2.31
CA VAL A 129 1.82 11.44 2.42
C VAL A 129 3.00 10.50 2.72
N SER A 130 4.19 10.83 2.22
CA SER A 130 5.41 10.04 2.40
C SER A 130 5.84 9.93 3.87
N ASP A 131 6.49 8.82 4.20
CA ASP A 131 7.06 8.64 5.53
C ASP A 131 8.18 9.65 5.79
N LEU A 132 8.25 10.16 7.02
CA LEU A 132 9.30 11.09 7.40
C LEU A 132 10.62 10.33 7.66
N PRO A 133 11.75 10.78 7.06
CA PRO A 133 13.05 10.19 7.33
C PRO A 133 13.40 10.21 8.82
N GLY A 134 13.86 9.08 9.34
CA GLY A 134 14.33 8.96 10.72
C GLY A 134 13.22 8.85 11.79
N ILE A 135 11.94 8.74 11.40
CA ILE A 135 10.86 8.42 12.33
C ILE A 135 10.55 6.92 12.25
N PRO A 136 10.79 6.13 13.31
CA PRO A 136 10.45 4.72 13.32
C PRO A 136 8.93 4.52 13.47
N LEU A 137 8.29 4.04 12.39
CA LEU A 137 6.88 3.64 12.39
C LEU A 137 6.67 2.19 12.86
N TYR A 138 7.72 1.37 12.82
CA TYR A 138 7.67 -0.05 13.15
C TYR A 138 8.69 -0.40 14.24
N TYR A 139 8.26 -1.26 15.16
CA TYR A 139 9.07 -1.76 16.28
C TYR A 139 9.06 -3.28 16.27
N ILE A 140 10.23 -3.88 16.49
CA ILE A 140 10.33 -5.34 16.65
C ILE A 140 9.77 -5.70 18.02
N ILE A 141 8.76 -6.57 18.04
CA ILE A 141 8.14 -7.10 19.26
C ILE A 141 8.55 -8.55 19.56
N GLY A 142 9.24 -9.20 18.63
CA GLY A 142 9.73 -10.55 18.79
C GLY A 142 10.37 -11.10 17.52
N TYR A 143 10.77 -12.36 17.57
CA TYR A 143 11.31 -13.10 16.44
C TYR A 143 10.60 -14.44 16.29
N ASP A 144 10.21 -14.80 15.07
CA ASP A 144 9.57 -16.08 14.76
C ASP A 144 10.63 -17.18 14.60
N SER A 145 10.82 -17.96 15.67
CA SER A 145 11.78 -19.05 15.70
C SER A 145 11.45 -20.19 14.72
N LYS A 146 10.19 -20.31 14.29
CA LYS A 146 9.76 -21.32 13.31
C LYS A 146 9.98 -20.86 11.87
N ALA A 147 10.06 -19.55 11.66
CA ALA A 147 10.23 -18.96 10.34
C ALA A 147 11.63 -18.37 10.15
N GLY A 148 12.69 -19.09 10.51
CA GLY A 148 14.07 -18.63 10.26
C GLY A 148 14.47 -17.39 11.06
N HIS A 149 13.86 -17.18 12.24
CA HIS A 149 14.15 -16.03 13.12
C HIS A 149 13.80 -14.68 12.49
N LEU A 150 12.75 -14.63 11.67
CA LEU A 150 12.25 -13.39 11.08
C LEU A 150 11.71 -12.45 12.17
N PRO A 151 11.96 -11.13 12.05
CA PRO A 151 11.42 -10.15 12.99
C PRO A 151 9.89 -10.06 12.88
N ILE A 152 9.21 -9.93 14.02
CA ILE A 152 7.78 -9.63 14.12
C ILE A 152 7.65 -8.15 14.48
N TYR A 153 6.90 -7.40 13.70
CA TYR A 153 6.75 -5.96 13.86
C TYR A 153 5.38 -5.58 14.44
N HIS A 154 5.38 -4.49 15.21
CA HIS A 154 4.21 -3.70 15.53
C HIS A 154 4.34 -2.32 14.88
N CYS A 155 3.29 -1.88 14.18
CA CYS A 155 3.18 -0.53 13.62
C CYS A 155 2.49 0.38 14.63
N ILE A 156 2.98 1.61 14.79
CA ILE A 156 2.29 2.69 15.55
C ILE A 156 1.07 3.18 14.79
#